data_AF-A0AAE5VR39-F1
#
_entry.id   AF-A0AAE5VR39-F1
#
_cell.length_a   1.000
_cell.length_b   1.000
_cell.length_c   1.000
_cell.angle_alpha   90.00
_cell.angle_beta   90.00
_cell.angle_gamma   90.00
#
_symmetry.space_group_name_H-M   'P 1'
#
loop_
_entity.id
_entity.type
_entity.pdbx_description
1 polymer ?
#
loop_
_entity_poly.entity_id
_entity_poly.type
_entity_poly.pdbx_seq_one_letter_code
_entity_poly.pdbx_strand_id
1 'polypeptide(L)'
;MMQISRIARYTNAACFAAVALACLAGPVAAQNTTSSMDGLKLSNDQPIAIESDQLEVRDQEHKAYFTGNVKVVQGTTTLQAGKMTVLYKSKGDGAAASSSITSGGADIDKIFVDNSVYLTSGTQKATADKGEFDMAAQTFILSGKQVVLSQDTNVFTGCKLTVFMTTGQAKLESCGGPVRIMLDPKSQKKQ
;
A
#
# COMPACT_ATOMS: atom_id res chain seq x y z
N MET A 1 -45.71 -47.81 73.38
CA MET A 1 -46.80 -47.38 72.47
C MET A 1 -46.16 -47.10 71.12
N MET A 2 -46.05 -48.07 70.21
CA MET A 2 -47.08 -48.65 69.32
C MET A 2 -47.30 -47.82 68.04
N GLN A 3 -47.28 -48.55 66.91
CA GLN A 3 -47.53 -48.19 65.49
C GLN A 3 -46.29 -47.73 64.69
N ILE A 4 -45.65 -48.53 63.83
CA ILE A 4 -46.05 -49.37 62.66
C ILE A 4 -46.39 -48.55 61.38
N SER A 5 -45.54 -48.75 60.37
CA SER A 5 -45.75 -48.63 58.91
C SER A 5 -45.88 -47.21 58.32
N ARG A 6 -45.27 -46.86 57.19
CA ARG A 6 -45.20 -47.59 55.91
C ARG A 6 -43.95 -47.25 55.09
N ILE A 7 -43.49 -48.26 54.36
CA ILE A 7 -42.52 -48.24 53.28
C ILE A 7 -43.15 -47.60 52.03
N ALA A 8 -42.44 -46.69 51.36
CA ALA A 8 -42.51 -46.56 49.91
C ALA A 8 -41.20 -45.95 49.39
N ARG A 9 -40.51 -46.74 48.56
CA ARG A 9 -39.31 -46.41 47.82
C ARG A 9 -39.66 -45.58 46.57
N TYR A 10 -38.60 -45.18 45.87
CA TYR A 10 -38.54 -44.67 44.49
C TYR A 10 -38.59 -43.13 44.41
N THR A 11 -37.66 -42.43 43.76
CA THR A 11 -36.39 -42.78 43.10
C THR A 11 -35.73 -41.45 42.73
N ASN A 12 -34.41 -41.44 42.78
CA ASN A 12 -33.48 -40.48 42.20
C ASN A 12 -33.99 -39.66 41.00
N ALA A 13 -33.71 -38.36 41.02
CA ALA A 13 -32.69 -37.72 40.16
C ALA A 13 -32.91 -36.21 40.23
N ALA A 14 -32.17 -35.53 41.10
CA ALA A 14 -30.99 -34.76 40.69
C ALA A 14 -31.35 -33.62 39.73
N CYS A 15 -31.70 -32.48 40.35
CA CYS A 15 -31.63 -31.16 39.75
C CYS A 15 -30.22 -30.92 39.20
N PHE A 16 -30.08 -30.71 37.90
CA PHE A 16 -28.96 -29.96 37.34
C PHE A 16 -29.49 -29.02 36.26
N ALA A 17 -29.39 -27.74 36.55
CA ALA A 17 -29.76 -26.64 35.68
C ALA A 17 -28.88 -26.66 34.41
N ALA A 18 -29.53 -26.78 33.25
CA ALA A 18 -28.88 -26.62 31.96
C ALA A 18 -28.66 -25.12 31.68
N VAL A 19 -27.45 -24.62 31.94
CA VAL A 19 -26.99 -23.32 31.46
C VAL A 19 -26.58 -23.49 30.00
N ALA A 20 -27.34 -22.86 29.10
CA ALA A 20 -27.01 -22.76 27.69
C ALA A 20 -25.79 -21.84 27.50
N LEU A 21 -24.64 -22.43 27.15
CA LEU A 21 -23.45 -21.68 26.75
C LEU A 21 -23.37 -21.67 25.22
N ALA A 22 -23.93 -20.63 24.62
CA ALA A 22 -23.76 -20.32 23.20
C ALA A 22 -22.34 -19.77 22.99
N CYS A 23 -21.42 -20.62 22.48
CA CYS A 23 -20.13 -20.17 21.97
C CYS A 23 -20.34 -19.44 20.64
N LEU A 24 -20.53 -18.12 20.71
CA LEU A 24 -20.45 -17.23 19.56
C LEU A 24 -19.01 -17.22 19.05
N ALA A 25 -18.83 -17.70 17.82
CA ALA A 25 -17.62 -17.53 17.03
C ALA A 25 -17.38 -16.03 16.81
N GLY A 26 -16.38 -15.46 17.49
CA GLY A 26 -15.93 -14.10 17.22
C GLY A 26 -15.06 -14.07 15.96
N PRO A 27 -15.31 -13.18 14.98
CA PRO A 27 -14.39 -12.98 13.89
C PRO A 27 -13.07 -12.42 14.43
N VAL A 28 -11.98 -13.14 14.19
CA VAL A 28 -10.62 -12.62 14.33
C VAL A 28 -10.47 -11.51 13.27
N ALA A 29 -10.68 -10.27 13.69
CA ALA A 29 -10.35 -9.12 12.87
C ALA A 29 -8.82 -9.11 12.69
N ALA A 30 -8.36 -9.48 11.50
CA ALA A 30 -7.01 -9.18 11.06
C ALA A 30 -6.82 -7.66 11.18
N GLN A 31 -6.01 -7.23 12.17
CA GLN A 31 -5.64 -5.84 12.32
C GLN A 31 -4.73 -5.47 11.15
N ASN A 32 -5.35 -5.00 10.07
CA ASN A 32 -4.63 -4.35 8.98
C ASN A 32 -4.11 -3.02 9.52
N THR A 33 -2.84 -2.99 9.93
CA THR A 33 -2.13 -1.76 10.29
C THR A 33 -2.19 -0.80 9.10
N THR A 34 -3.07 0.19 9.20
CA THR A 34 -3.26 1.25 8.21
C THR A 34 -2.66 2.50 8.82
N SER A 35 -1.55 2.96 8.27
CA SER A 35 -0.86 4.18 8.72
C SER A 35 -0.99 5.24 7.64
N SER A 36 -1.35 6.47 8.02
CA SER A 36 -1.33 7.62 7.10
C SER A 36 0.13 8.04 6.87
N MET A 37 0.63 7.80 5.66
CA MET A 37 1.95 8.19 5.16
C MET A 37 1.78 9.38 4.21
N ASP A 38 1.41 10.56 4.75
CA ASP A 38 1.16 11.76 3.94
C ASP A 38 2.39 12.20 3.13
N GLY A 39 3.61 11.88 3.55
CA GLY A 39 4.83 12.17 2.80
C GLY A 39 4.88 11.46 1.45
N LEU A 40 4.36 10.24 1.33
CA LEU A 40 4.35 9.50 0.06
C LEU A 40 3.29 10.02 -0.94
N LYS A 41 2.44 10.98 -0.53
CA LYS A 41 1.49 11.61 -1.46
C LYS A 41 2.23 12.44 -2.50
N LEU A 42 1.97 12.15 -3.77
CA LEU A 42 2.32 13.04 -4.86
C LEU A 42 1.35 14.23 -4.85
N SER A 43 1.87 15.45 -4.80
CA SER A 43 1.07 16.68 -4.78
C SER A 43 0.75 17.12 -6.20
N ASN A 44 -0.53 17.23 -6.57
CA ASN A 44 -0.95 17.55 -7.93
C ASN A 44 -0.65 18.99 -8.38
N ASP A 45 -0.22 19.87 -7.46
CA ASP A 45 -0.03 21.30 -7.72
C ASP A 45 1.43 21.71 -7.97
N GLN A 46 2.36 20.74 -7.97
CA GLN A 46 3.79 21.00 -8.20
C GLN A 46 4.25 20.42 -9.53
N PRO A 47 5.15 21.11 -10.27
CA PRO A 47 5.72 20.59 -11.51
C PRO A 47 6.40 19.23 -11.30
N ILE A 48 6.29 18.35 -12.29
CA ILE A 48 6.99 17.08 -12.34
C ILE A 48 8.20 17.25 -13.27
N ALA A 49 9.41 17.09 -12.72
CA ALA A 49 10.64 17.04 -13.50
C ALA A 49 11.11 15.59 -13.63
N ILE A 50 11.46 15.17 -14.85
CA ILE A 50 11.97 13.82 -15.15
C ILE A 50 13.31 13.96 -15.86
N GLU A 51 14.33 13.29 -15.32
CA GLU A 51 15.68 13.19 -15.89
C GLU A 51 15.99 11.71 -16.19
N SER A 52 16.65 11.43 -17.31
CA SER A 52 17.13 10.09 -17.68
C SER A 52 18.26 10.18 -18.72
N ASP A 53 18.97 9.08 -18.93
CA ASP A 53 20.03 9.02 -19.96
C ASP A 53 19.42 9.01 -21.38
N GLN A 54 18.28 8.33 -21.56
CA GLN A 54 17.56 8.25 -22.82
C GLN A 54 16.06 8.40 -22.63
N LEU A 55 15.40 9.03 -23.60
CA LEU A 55 13.96 9.10 -23.77
C LEU A 55 13.59 8.59 -25.18
N GLU A 56 12.69 7.62 -25.25
CA GLU A 56 12.07 7.13 -26.48
C GLU A 56 10.56 7.30 -26.39
N VAL A 57 9.97 8.07 -27.31
CA VAL A 57 8.52 8.27 -27.40
C VAL A 57 7.96 7.43 -28.54
N ARG A 58 6.94 6.64 -28.22
CA ARG A 58 6.21 5.81 -29.18
C ARG A 58 4.76 6.24 -29.21
N ASP A 59 4.45 7.24 -30.03
CA ASP A 59 3.11 7.81 -30.12
C ASP A 59 2.05 6.80 -30.60
N GLN A 60 2.42 5.86 -31.45
CA GLN A 60 1.53 4.77 -31.89
C GLN A 60 1.12 3.82 -30.75
N GLU A 61 1.97 3.69 -29.73
CA GLU A 61 1.69 2.89 -28.53
C GLU A 61 1.15 3.74 -27.37
N HIS A 62 1.13 5.07 -27.52
CA HIS A 62 0.88 6.04 -26.46
C HIS A 62 1.78 5.86 -25.24
N LYS A 63 3.08 5.60 -25.48
CA LYS A 63 4.06 5.36 -24.42
C LYS A 63 5.32 6.21 -24.57
N ALA A 64 5.87 6.61 -23.44
CA ALA A 64 7.21 7.19 -23.35
C ALA A 64 8.08 6.33 -22.43
N TYR A 65 9.24 5.92 -22.94
CA TYR A 65 10.20 5.09 -22.24
C TYR A 65 11.41 5.94 -21.84
N PHE A 66 11.66 6.02 -20.55
CA PHE A 66 12.82 6.66 -19.95
C PHE A 66 13.74 5.56 -19.42
N THR A 67 15.00 5.54 -19.84
CA THR A 67 15.94 4.50 -19.45
C THR A 67 17.28 5.09 -19.04
N GLY A 68 17.88 4.49 -18.01
CA GLY A 68 19.16 4.92 -17.48
C GLY A 68 19.00 6.09 -16.50
N ASN A 69 19.48 5.89 -15.26
CA ASN A 69 19.51 6.88 -14.19
C ASN A 69 18.23 7.72 -14.06
N VAL A 70 17.06 7.09 -14.15
CA VAL A 70 15.79 7.84 -14.13
C VAL A 70 15.62 8.49 -12.77
N LYS A 71 15.36 9.79 -12.77
CA LYS A 71 15.06 10.58 -11.57
C LYS A 71 13.84 11.45 -11.82
N VAL A 72 12.84 11.32 -10.96
CA VAL A 72 11.62 12.13 -10.97
C VAL A 72 11.59 12.97 -9.72
N VAL A 73 11.34 14.27 -9.86
CA VAL A 73 11.22 15.21 -8.73
C VAL A 73 9.90 15.96 -8.83
N GLN A 74 9.15 15.96 -7.74
CA GLN A 74 7.92 16.74 -7.59
C GLN A 74 7.80 17.25 -6.15
N GLY A 75 7.91 18.57 -5.96
CA GLY A 75 7.95 19.17 -4.62
C GLY A 75 9.09 18.58 -3.78
N THR A 76 8.76 17.96 -2.64
CA THR A 76 9.71 17.29 -1.74
C THR A 76 9.94 15.82 -2.07
N THR A 77 9.21 15.28 -3.06
CA THR A 77 9.26 13.87 -3.43
C THR A 77 10.27 13.65 -4.55
N THR A 78 11.17 12.69 -4.35
CA THR A 78 12.13 12.23 -5.36
C THR A 78 11.99 10.72 -5.55
N LEU A 79 11.80 10.29 -6.80
CA LEU A 79 11.81 8.89 -7.20
C LEU A 79 13.03 8.64 -8.09
N GLN A 80 13.74 7.54 -7.87
CA GLN A 80 14.83 7.08 -8.71
C GLN A 80 14.57 5.63 -9.15
N ALA A 81 14.88 5.33 -10.40
CA ALA A 81 14.73 3.99 -10.98
C ALA A 81 15.70 3.78 -12.15
N GLY A 82 15.94 2.53 -12.53
CA GLY A 82 16.71 2.25 -13.74
C GLY A 82 15.90 2.45 -15.02
N LYS A 83 14.58 2.26 -14.97
CA LYS A 83 13.67 2.46 -16.10
C LYS A 83 12.33 3.03 -15.64
N MET A 84 11.71 3.82 -16.49
CA MET A 84 10.35 4.31 -16.32
C MET A 84 9.59 4.27 -17.65
N THR A 85 8.34 3.81 -17.62
CA THR A 85 7.43 3.85 -18.77
C THR A 85 6.19 4.64 -18.39
N VAL A 86 5.87 5.66 -19.18
CA VAL A 86 4.67 6.48 -19.01
C VAL A 86 3.68 6.10 -20.09
N LEU A 87 2.49 5.68 -19.70
CA LEU A 87 1.34 5.45 -20.58
C LEU A 87 0.44 6.69 -20.52
N TYR A 88 0.09 7.25 -21.67
CA TYR A 88 -0.80 8.41 -21.77
C TYR A 88 -2.06 8.09 -22.57
N LYS A 89 -3.12 8.85 -22.33
CA LYS A 89 -4.38 8.72 -23.06
C LYS A 89 -4.27 9.37 -24.43
N SER A 90 -4.82 8.71 -25.44
CA SER A 90 -5.12 9.36 -26.72
C SER A 90 -6.36 10.23 -26.53
N LYS A 91 -6.25 11.55 -26.80
CA LYS A 91 -7.46 12.37 -26.98
C LYS A 91 -8.07 11.96 -28.32
N GLY A 92 -9.33 11.51 -28.29
CA GLY A 92 -10.03 10.92 -29.42
C GLY A 92 -10.04 11.77 -30.69
N ASP A 93 -10.24 11.08 -31.82
CA ASP A 93 -10.22 11.59 -33.19
C ASP A 93 -11.08 12.86 -33.37
N GLY A 94 -10.43 14.01 -33.58
CA GLY A 94 -11.14 15.25 -33.93
C GLY A 94 -10.36 16.55 -33.72
N ALA A 95 -9.29 16.54 -32.94
CA ALA A 95 -8.34 17.65 -32.86
C ALA A 95 -6.94 17.13 -33.15
N ALA A 96 -6.37 17.53 -34.29
CA ALA A 96 -4.95 17.38 -34.53
C ALA A 96 -4.19 18.16 -33.45
N ALA A 97 -3.77 17.50 -32.39
CA ALA A 97 -2.82 18.03 -31.43
C ALA A 97 -2.09 16.88 -30.75
N SER A 98 -0.82 16.74 -31.12
CA SER A 98 0.20 15.96 -30.45
C SER A 98 0.19 16.22 -28.94
N SER A 99 -0.59 15.43 -28.19
CA SER A 99 -0.43 15.23 -26.74
C SER A 99 0.77 14.30 -26.53
N SER A 100 1.92 14.70 -27.05
CA SER A 100 3.19 14.08 -26.72
C SER A 100 3.59 14.49 -25.30
N ILE A 101 4.26 13.60 -24.57
CA ILE A 101 4.85 13.95 -23.27
C ILE A 101 5.79 15.16 -23.37
N THR A 102 6.33 15.41 -24.57
CA THR A 102 7.25 16.51 -24.87
C THR A 102 6.58 17.87 -25.01
N SER A 103 5.27 17.93 -25.28
CA SER A 103 4.50 19.17 -25.40
C SER A 103 3.86 19.62 -24.08
N GLY A 104 4.03 18.84 -23.00
CA GLY A 104 3.50 19.15 -21.66
C GLY A 104 1.97 19.01 -21.53
N GLY A 105 1.28 18.56 -22.58
CA GLY A 105 -0.19 18.42 -22.64
C GLY A 105 -0.68 16.97 -22.67
N ALA A 106 0.16 16.00 -22.29
CA ALA A 106 -0.21 14.58 -22.27
C ALA A 106 -1.00 14.23 -21.00
N ASP A 107 -2.18 13.65 -21.19
CA ASP A 107 -2.99 13.11 -20.09
C ASP A 107 -2.40 11.75 -19.67
N ILE A 108 -1.57 11.75 -18.63
CA ILE A 108 -0.92 10.52 -18.13
C ILE A 108 -1.97 9.59 -17.50
N ASP A 109 -1.98 8.32 -17.92
CA ASP A 109 -2.84 7.28 -17.38
C ASP A 109 -2.13 6.46 -16.30
N LYS A 110 -0.95 5.93 -16.65
CA LYS A 110 -0.14 5.07 -15.77
C LYS A 110 1.34 5.36 -15.89
N ILE A 111 2.06 5.16 -14.80
CA ILE A 111 3.52 5.19 -14.77
C ILE A 111 4.02 3.87 -14.19
N PHE A 112 4.93 3.22 -14.91
CA PHE A 112 5.63 2.02 -14.46
C PHE A 112 7.09 2.38 -14.22
N VAL A 113 7.65 1.93 -13.10
CA VAL A 113 9.07 2.09 -12.77
C VAL A 113 9.65 0.75 -12.40
N ASP A 114 10.84 0.45 -12.90
CA ASP A 114 11.49 -0.85 -12.77
C ASP A 114 12.99 -0.69 -12.60
N ASN A 115 13.65 -1.83 -12.29
CA ASN A 115 15.09 -1.93 -12.11
C ASN A 115 15.57 -1.11 -10.91
N SER A 116 15.06 -1.50 -9.72
CA SER A 116 15.34 -0.91 -8.40
C SER A 116 14.80 0.50 -8.25
N VAL A 117 13.70 0.60 -7.50
CA VAL A 117 12.98 1.84 -7.24
C VAL A 117 13.35 2.35 -5.86
N TYR A 118 13.74 3.62 -5.78
CA TYR A 118 14.02 4.34 -4.54
C TYR A 118 13.17 5.61 -4.51
N LEU A 119 12.28 5.71 -3.53
CA LEU A 119 11.43 6.86 -3.29
C LEU A 119 11.87 7.53 -1.99
N THR A 120 11.97 8.86 -2.00
CA THR A 120 12.17 9.67 -0.79
C THR A 120 11.17 10.81 -0.80
N SER A 121 10.52 11.04 0.34
CA SER A 121 9.72 12.24 0.57
C SER A 121 9.75 12.65 2.04
N GLY A 122 10.23 13.85 2.33
CA GLY A 122 10.47 14.30 3.70
C GLY A 122 11.37 13.31 4.45
N THR A 123 10.88 12.75 5.56
CA THR A 123 11.60 11.74 6.35
C THR A 123 11.30 10.30 5.94
N GLN A 124 10.43 10.09 4.95
CA GLN A 124 10.00 8.78 4.51
C GLN A 124 10.82 8.33 3.31
N LYS A 125 11.23 7.06 3.31
CA LYS A 125 11.93 6.43 2.19
C LYS A 125 11.33 5.06 1.91
N ALA A 126 11.11 4.74 0.64
CA ALA A 126 10.66 3.42 0.21
C ALA A 126 11.59 2.84 -0.85
N THR A 127 11.89 1.54 -0.76
CA THR A 127 12.68 0.81 -1.75
C THR A 127 11.94 -0.43 -2.21
N ALA A 128 11.96 -0.72 -3.51
CA ALA A 128 11.31 -1.88 -4.12
C ALA A 128 12.00 -2.28 -5.43
N ASP A 129 11.61 -3.41 -6.01
CA ASP A 129 12.12 -3.82 -7.32
C ASP A 129 11.43 -3.05 -8.45
N LYS A 130 10.13 -2.79 -8.28
CA LYS A 130 9.24 -2.17 -9.26
C LYS A 130 8.14 -1.34 -8.61
N GLY A 131 7.53 -0.46 -9.39
CA GLY A 131 6.43 0.39 -8.98
C GLY A 131 5.45 0.68 -10.11
N GLU A 132 4.17 0.80 -9.79
CA GLU A 132 3.11 1.22 -10.69
C GLU A 132 2.32 2.35 -10.05
N PHE A 133 2.18 3.47 -10.74
CA PHE A 133 1.28 4.55 -10.37
C PHE A 133 0.12 4.61 -11.35
N ASP A 134 -1.09 4.43 -10.81
CA ASP A 134 -2.34 4.57 -11.55
C ASP A 134 -2.96 5.94 -11.23
N MET A 135 -3.00 6.82 -12.22
CA MET A 135 -3.48 8.21 -12.05
C MET A 135 -4.99 8.24 -11.80
N ALA A 136 -5.75 7.36 -12.47
CA ALA A 136 -7.20 7.29 -12.34
C ALA A 136 -7.62 6.75 -10.98
N ALA A 137 -6.95 5.69 -10.51
CA ALA A 137 -7.17 5.12 -9.18
C ALA A 137 -6.45 5.89 -8.06
N GLN A 138 -5.62 6.88 -8.40
CA GLN A 138 -4.78 7.64 -7.47
C GLN A 138 -4.03 6.72 -6.49
N THR A 139 -3.46 5.64 -7.01
CA THR A 139 -2.85 4.57 -6.21
C THR A 139 -1.45 4.26 -6.70
N PHE A 140 -0.47 4.30 -5.80
CA PHE A 140 0.91 3.90 -6.09
C PHE A 140 1.24 2.57 -5.41
N ILE A 141 1.71 1.61 -6.19
CA ILE A 141 2.01 0.27 -5.73
C ILE A 141 3.50 0.02 -5.95
N LEU A 142 4.25 -0.16 -4.87
CA LEU A 142 5.61 -0.68 -4.91
C LEU A 142 5.59 -2.18 -4.65
N SER A 143 6.34 -2.97 -5.41
CA SER A 143 6.39 -4.42 -5.24
C SER A 143 7.74 -5.02 -5.60
N GLY A 144 8.00 -6.23 -5.11
CA GLY A 144 9.25 -6.94 -5.37
C GLY A 144 9.44 -8.12 -4.43
N LYS A 145 10.65 -8.70 -4.46
CA LYS A 145 11.09 -9.69 -3.46
C LYS A 145 11.06 -9.12 -2.05
N GLN A 146 11.43 -7.85 -1.93
CA GLN A 146 11.41 -7.11 -0.68
C GLN A 146 11.03 -5.66 -0.94
N VAL A 147 10.06 -5.17 -0.17
CA VAL A 147 9.69 -3.76 -0.11
C VAL A 147 10.03 -3.27 1.28
N VAL A 148 10.86 -2.23 1.36
CA VAL A 148 11.25 -1.60 2.63
C VAL A 148 10.71 -0.19 2.65
N LEU A 149 9.97 0.14 3.69
CA LEU A 149 9.54 1.50 4.00
C LEU A 149 10.24 1.92 5.29
N SER A 150 10.80 3.11 5.31
CA SER A 150 11.43 3.68 6.50
C SER A 150 10.89 5.08 6.75
N GLN A 151 10.74 5.41 8.02
CA GLN A 151 10.35 6.73 8.49
C GLN A 151 11.21 7.05 9.70
N ASP A 152 12.05 8.06 9.57
CA ASP A 152 13.09 8.37 10.56
C ASP A 152 13.96 7.12 10.83
N THR A 153 13.89 6.56 12.02
CA THR A 153 14.63 5.36 12.42
C THR A 153 13.75 4.10 12.45
N ASN A 154 12.47 4.21 12.13
CA ASN A 154 11.54 3.09 12.03
C ASN A 154 11.62 2.45 10.64
N VAL A 155 11.59 1.12 10.60
CA VAL A 155 11.69 0.33 9.35
C VAL A 155 10.58 -0.71 9.29
N PHE A 156 9.90 -0.76 8.15
CA PHE A 156 8.83 -1.69 7.83
C PHE A 156 9.25 -2.49 6.60
N THR A 157 9.08 -3.81 6.63
CA THR A 157 9.46 -4.69 5.52
C THR A 157 8.32 -5.62 5.16
N GLY A 158 8.00 -5.68 3.87
CA GLY A 158 7.01 -6.58 3.26
C GLY A 158 7.41 -6.91 1.83
N CYS A 159 6.43 -7.20 0.97
CA CYS A 159 6.65 -7.49 -0.45
C CYS A 159 5.89 -6.55 -1.39
N LYS A 160 4.88 -5.86 -0.88
CA LYS A 160 4.02 -4.96 -1.65
C LYS A 160 3.52 -3.85 -0.75
N LEU A 161 3.77 -2.61 -1.15
CA LEU A 161 3.29 -1.40 -0.48
C LEU A 161 2.32 -0.69 -1.42
N THR A 162 1.09 -0.50 -0.97
CA THR A 162 0.08 0.29 -1.68
C THR A 162 -0.10 1.62 -0.95
N VAL A 163 0.02 2.73 -1.66
CA VAL A 163 -0.20 4.09 -1.16
C VAL A 163 -1.40 4.67 -1.88
N PHE A 164 -2.44 5.04 -1.14
CA PHE A 164 -3.62 5.74 -1.65
C PHE A 164 -3.37 7.23 -1.59
N MET A 165 -3.22 7.92 -2.72
CA MET A 165 -2.82 9.33 -2.76
C MET A 165 -3.92 10.27 -2.24
N THR A 166 -5.19 9.87 -2.40
CA THR A 166 -6.34 10.62 -1.90
C THR A 166 -6.34 10.74 -0.38
N THR A 167 -6.14 9.62 0.31
CA THR A 167 -6.24 9.55 1.77
C THR A 167 -4.88 9.67 2.45
N GLY A 168 -3.82 9.23 1.78
CA GLY A 168 -2.46 9.10 2.34
C GLY A 168 -2.21 7.78 3.01
N GLN A 169 -3.19 6.90 3.00
CA GLN A 169 -3.04 5.62 3.66
C GLN A 169 -2.03 4.77 2.91
N ALA A 170 -1.13 4.16 3.67
CA ALA A 170 -0.20 3.17 3.18
C ALA A 170 -0.54 1.80 3.78
N LYS A 171 -0.59 0.78 2.92
CA LYS A 171 -0.82 -0.61 3.27
C LYS A 171 0.38 -1.44 2.83
N LEU A 172 1.09 -2.02 3.80
CA LEU A 172 2.21 -2.93 3.53
C LEU A 172 1.74 -4.37 3.72
N GLU A 173 1.91 -5.19 2.69
CA GLU A 173 1.43 -6.58 2.66
C GLU A 173 2.59 -7.60 2.67
N SER A 174 2.25 -8.79 3.16
CA SER A 174 3.06 -10.00 3.13
C SER A 174 2.78 -10.80 1.85
N CYS A 175 3.82 -11.41 1.28
CA CYS A 175 3.71 -12.36 0.16
C CYS A 175 4.32 -13.70 0.57
N GLY A 176 3.76 -14.32 1.62
CA GLY A 176 4.18 -15.64 2.12
C GLY A 176 5.22 -15.63 3.25
N GLY A 177 5.69 -14.46 3.68
CA GLY A 177 6.54 -14.28 4.89
C GLY A 177 6.05 -13.14 5.77
N PRO A 178 6.37 -13.08 7.08
CA PRO A 178 5.79 -12.07 7.97
C PRO A 178 6.17 -10.64 7.54
N VAL A 179 5.24 -9.70 7.70
CA VAL A 179 5.58 -8.26 7.69
C VAL A 179 6.44 -8.00 8.93
N ARG A 180 7.58 -7.34 8.75
CA ARG A 180 8.50 -7.00 9.85
C ARG A 180 8.45 -5.52 10.14
N ILE A 181 8.45 -5.17 11.41
CA ILE A 181 8.56 -3.81 11.90
C ILE A 181 9.72 -3.73 12.89
N MET A 182 10.58 -2.74 12.70
CA MET A 182 11.61 -2.36 13.64
C MET A 182 11.31 -0.94 14.08
N LEU A 183 11.04 -0.78 15.37
CA LEU A 183 10.80 0.51 15.99
C LEU A 183 12.04 0.94 16.75
N ASP A 184 12.51 2.15 16.50
CA ASP A 184 13.56 2.74 17.33
C ASP A 184 12.92 3.35 18.59
N PRO A 185 13.31 2.91 19.80
CA PRO A 185 12.81 3.47 21.05
C PRO A 185 12.99 4.99 21.17
N LYS A 186 13.98 5.57 20.49
CA LYS A 186 14.24 7.02 20.49
C LYS A 186 13.28 7.81 19.61
N SER A 187 12.56 7.14 18.70
CA SER A 187 11.55 7.76 17.81
C SER A 187 10.18 7.94 18.48
N GLN A 188 9.96 7.31 19.63
CA GLN A 188 8.80 7.55 20.47
C GLN A 188 8.89 8.99 21.02
N LYS A 189 7.99 9.88 20.60
CA LYS A 189 7.83 11.16 21.30
C LYS A 189 7.52 10.84 22.76
N LYS A 190 8.40 11.25 23.68
CA LYS A 190 8.09 11.23 25.12
C LYS A 190 6.79 12.00 25.30
N GLN A 191 5.75 11.33 25.77
CA GLN A 191 4.49 11.95 26.18
C GLN A 191 4.73 12.91 27.35
#